data_AF-A6LU09-F1
#
_entry.id   AF-A6LU09-F1
#
_cell.length_a   1.000
_cell.length_b   1.000
_cell.length_c   1.000
_cell.angle_alpha   90.00
_cell.angle_beta   90.00
_cell.angle_gamma   90.00
#
_symmetry.space_group_name_H-M   'P 1'
#
loop_
_entity.id
_entity.type
_entity.pdbx_description
1 polymer ?
#
loop_
_entity_poly.entity_id
_entity_poly.type
_entity_poly.pdbx_seq_one_letter_code
_entity_poly.pdbx_strand_id
1 'polypeptide(L)'
;MIRTALKLIIKVLESKLIKSGIEEKILKNKNYVTVGKAIWNIVDENFRISKTVEEKVLSKADQFDKLLLAKFPELSQDDVSEIRQTIAGEINQGKAAVVDNSTLIKQLQDDNTNLKAELAALTEQFNKVQELLVKPTDVSTQQVTA
;
A
#
# COMPACT_ATOMS: atom_id res chain seq x y z
N MET A 1 -13.89 42.67 -19.43
CA MET A 1 -14.41 41.83 -20.54
C MET A 1 -14.08 40.35 -20.37
N ILE A 2 -12.81 39.96 -20.14
CA ILE A 2 -12.40 38.54 -19.98
C ILE A 2 -13.17 37.79 -18.87
N ARG A 3 -13.34 38.40 -17.68
CA ARG A 3 -14.15 37.79 -16.59
C ARG A 3 -15.60 37.52 -16.99
N THR A 4 -16.19 38.40 -17.80
CA THR A 4 -17.57 38.24 -18.28
C THR A 4 -17.68 37.12 -19.29
N ALA A 5 -16.72 37.01 -20.21
CA ALA A 5 -16.64 35.92 -21.17
C ALA A 5 -16.44 34.55 -20.48
N LEU A 6 -15.57 34.47 -19.47
CA LEU A 6 -15.37 33.25 -18.66
C LEU A 6 -16.66 32.80 -17.96
N LYS A 7 -17.39 33.73 -17.34
CA LYS A 7 -18.69 33.42 -16.70
C LYS A 7 -19.72 32.87 -17.69
N LEU A 8 -19.77 33.42 -18.91
CA LEU A 8 -20.67 32.92 -19.96
C LEU A 8 -20.29 31.51 -20.41
N ILE A 9 -18.99 31.24 -20.58
CA ILE A 9 -18.48 29.91 -20.96
C ILE A 9 -18.84 28.87 -19.90
N ILE A 10 -18.62 29.16 -18.61
CA ILE A 10 -18.98 28.25 -17.51
C ILE A 10 -20.48 27.94 -17.53
N LYS A 11 -21.33 28.97 -17.65
CA LYS A 11 -22.78 28.80 -17.66
C LYS A 11 -23.28 27.96 -18.85
N VAL A 12 -22.64 28.09 -20.01
CA VAL A 12 -22.95 27.28 -21.20
C VAL A 12 -22.50 25.82 -20.99
N LEU A 13 -21.34 25.59 -20.38
CA LEU A 13 -20.86 24.24 -20.06
C LEU A 13 -21.76 23.55 -19.04
N GLU A 14 -22.13 24.22 -17.94
CA GLU A 14 -23.08 23.73 -16.95
C GLU A 14 -24.43 23.37 -17.59
N SER A 15 -24.99 24.27 -18.41
CA SER A 15 -26.25 24.02 -19.11
C SER A 15 -26.16 22.84 -20.07
N LYS A 16 -25.02 22.65 -20.75
CA LYS A 16 -24.79 21.50 -21.63
C LYS A 16 -24.68 20.21 -20.82
N LEU A 17 -23.99 20.24 -19.67
CA LEU A 17 -23.87 19.10 -18.76
C LEU A 17 -25.25 18.64 -18.26
N ILE A 18 -26.07 19.58 -17.79
CA ILE A 18 -27.44 19.31 -17.33
C ILE A 18 -28.31 18.77 -18.48
N LYS A 19 -28.31 19.45 -19.65
CA LYS A 19 -29.11 19.00 -20.81
C LYS A 19 -28.70 17.63 -21.35
N SER A 20 -27.43 17.26 -21.21
CA SER A 20 -26.91 15.96 -21.66
C SER A 20 -27.22 14.80 -20.71
N GLY A 21 -27.76 15.07 -19.52
CA GLY A 21 -27.99 14.06 -18.48
C GLY A 21 -26.70 13.47 -17.91
N ILE A 22 -25.54 14.07 -18.19
CA ILE A 22 -24.24 13.60 -17.71
C ILE A 22 -24.18 13.62 -16.18
N GLU A 23 -24.76 14.64 -15.55
CA GLU A 23 -24.78 14.75 -14.09
C GLU A 23 -25.52 13.58 -13.42
N GLU A 24 -26.68 13.19 -13.97
CA GLU A 24 -27.43 12.02 -13.52
C GLU A 24 -26.66 10.71 -13.73
N LYS A 25 -26.00 10.55 -14.89
CA LYS A 25 -25.15 9.37 -15.17
C LYS A 25 -23.96 9.29 -14.23
N ILE A 26 -23.29 10.40 -13.95
CA ILE A 26 -22.18 10.46 -12.97
C ILE A 26 -22.68 10.08 -11.57
N LEU A 27 -23.84 10.59 -11.16
CA LEU A 27 -24.38 10.31 -9.84
C LEU A 27 -24.81 8.84 -9.69
N LYS A 28 -25.45 8.26 -10.72
CA LYS A 28 -25.77 6.82 -10.78
C LYS A 28 -24.51 5.95 -10.71
N ASN A 29 -23.49 6.28 -11.50
CA ASN A 29 -22.22 5.54 -11.50
C ASN A 29 -21.52 5.61 -10.13
N LYS A 30 -21.47 6.78 -9.49
CA LYS A 30 -20.96 6.93 -8.11
C LYS A 30 -21.71 6.04 -7.11
N ASN A 31 -23.03 5.90 -7.26
CA ASN A 31 -23.82 5.02 -6.42
C ASN A 31 -23.46 3.54 -6.63
N TYR A 32 -23.30 3.11 -7.90
CA TYR A 32 -22.88 1.75 -8.24
C TYR A 32 -21.51 1.39 -7.64
N VAL A 33 -20.52 2.28 -7.75
CA VAL A 33 -19.18 2.04 -7.18
C VAL A 33 -19.23 1.99 -5.65
N THR A 34 -20.01 2.88 -5.02
CA THR A 34 -20.14 2.90 -3.54
C THR A 34 -20.75 1.61 -3.01
N VAL A 35 -21.86 1.17 -3.61
CA VAL A 35 -22.51 -0.09 -3.24
C VAL A 35 -21.65 -1.30 -3.62
N GLY A 36 -20.99 -1.25 -4.77
CA GLY A 36 -20.02 -2.27 -5.20
C GLY A 36 -18.92 -2.47 -4.18
N LYS A 37 -18.34 -1.41 -3.59
CA LYS A 37 -17.32 -1.54 -2.53
C LYS A 37 -17.87 -2.24 -1.28
N ALA A 38 -19.11 -1.95 -0.89
CA ALA A 38 -19.74 -2.66 0.23
C ALA A 38 -19.93 -4.16 -0.07
N ILE A 39 -20.36 -4.49 -1.29
CA ILE A 39 -20.49 -5.88 -1.75
C ILE A 39 -19.13 -6.57 -1.79
N TRP A 40 -18.09 -5.89 -2.28
CA TRP A 40 -16.72 -6.42 -2.28
C TRP A 40 -16.29 -6.87 -0.89
N ASN A 41 -16.52 -6.05 0.14
CA ASN A 41 -16.18 -6.39 1.52
C ASN A 41 -17.00 -7.56 2.05
N ILE A 42 -18.29 -7.65 1.71
CA ILE A 42 -19.15 -8.78 2.09
C ILE A 42 -18.61 -10.08 1.48
N VAL A 43 -18.29 -10.06 0.18
CA VAL A 43 -17.73 -11.22 -0.53
C VAL A 43 -16.38 -11.60 0.08
N ASP A 44 -15.49 -10.64 0.30
CA ASP A 44 -14.16 -10.94 0.85
C ASP A 44 -14.24 -11.56 2.24
N GLU A 45 -15.12 -11.03 3.11
CA GLU A 45 -15.36 -11.56 4.44
C GLU A 45 -15.98 -12.96 4.41
N ASN A 46 -16.98 -13.20 3.56
CA ASN A 46 -17.60 -14.52 3.40
C ASN A 46 -16.55 -15.59 3.06
N PHE A 47 -15.63 -15.29 2.14
CA PHE A 47 -14.55 -16.20 1.80
C PHE A 47 -13.53 -16.36 2.92
N ARG A 48 -13.28 -15.32 3.72
CA ARG A 48 -12.37 -15.38 4.86
C ARG A 48 -12.88 -16.32 5.95
N ILE A 49 -14.18 -16.31 6.21
CA ILE A 49 -14.82 -17.13 7.26
C ILE A 49 -15.26 -18.51 6.78
N SER A 50 -15.22 -18.78 5.46
CA SER A 50 -15.60 -20.06 4.86
C SER A 50 -14.74 -21.21 5.40
N LYS A 51 -15.41 -22.27 5.87
CA LYS A 51 -14.78 -23.41 6.57
C LYS A 51 -14.68 -24.65 5.72
N THR A 52 -15.54 -24.80 4.70
CA THR A 52 -15.57 -25.99 3.84
C THR A 52 -14.88 -25.77 2.50
N VAL A 53 -14.50 -26.86 1.83
CA VAL A 53 -13.90 -26.77 0.48
C VAL A 53 -14.97 -26.32 -0.51
N GLU A 54 -16.19 -26.80 -0.37
CA GLU A 54 -17.36 -26.43 -1.18
C GLU A 54 -17.66 -24.93 -1.14
N GLU A 55 -17.57 -24.29 0.03
CA GLU A 55 -17.72 -22.82 0.17
C GLU A 55 -16.61 -22.04 -0.53
N LYS A 56 -15.41 -22.61 -0.65
CA LYS A 56 -14.24 -22.00 -1.29
C LYS A 56 -14.16 -22.21 -2.80
N VAL A 57 -14.93 -23.17 -3.33
CA VAL A 57 -15.02 -23.44 -4.79
C VAL A 57 -15.85 -22.36 -5.50
N LEU A 58 -16.69 -21.62 -4.77
CA LEU A 58 -17.39 -20.47 -5.34
C LEU A 58 -16.37 -19.42 -5.83
N SER A 59 -16.64 -18.79 -6.96
CA SER A 59 -15.83 -17.67 -7.46
C SER A 59 -16.22 -16.40 -6.72
N LYS A 60 -15.24 -15.66 -6.16
CA LYS A 60 -15.45 -14.31 -5.60
C LYS A 60 -16.08 -13.37 -6.63
N ALA A 61 -15.64 -13.50 -7.88
CA ALA A 61 -16.15 -12.74 -9.01
C ALA A 61 -17.64 -13.03 -9.24
N ASP A 62 -18.05 -14.31 -9.24
CA ASP A 62 -19.44 -14.68 -9.53
C ASP A 62 -20.37 -14.28 -8.37
N GLN A 63 -19.91 -14.38 -7.12
CA GLN A 63 -20.68 -13.90 -5.97
C GLN A 63 -20.86 -12.39 -5.99
N PHE A 64 -19.79 -11.65 -6.34
CA PHE A 64 -19.86 -10.20 -6.49
C PHE A 64 -20.89 -9.82 -7.55
N ASP A 65 -20.79 -10.43 -8.73
CA ASP A 65 -21.64 -10.10 -9.87
C ASP A 65 -23.11 -10.38 -9.57
N LYS A 66 -23.38 -11.54 -8.96
CA LYS A 66 -24.73 -11.92 -8.52
C LYS A 66 -25.31 -10.90 -7.53
N LEU A 67 -24.55 -10.48 -6.54
CA LEU A 67 -25.03 -9.55 -5.52
C LEU A 67 -25.22 -8.13 -6.07
N LEU A 68 -24.37 -7.69 -7.00
CA LEU A 68 -24.48 -6.36 -7.61
C LEU A 68 -25.69 -6.29 -8.55
N LEU A 69 -25.89 -7.30 -9.40
CA LEU A 69 -27.06 -7.40 -10.29
C LEU A 69 -28.37 -7.53 -9.51
N ALA A 70 -28.37 -8.21 -8.36
CA ALA A 70 -29.55 -8.28 -7.51
C ALA A 70 -29.97 -6.91 -6.96
N LYS A 71 -29.03 -5.97 -6.80
CA LYS A 71 -29.32 -4.60 -6.35
C LYS A 71 -29.59 -3.64 -7.49
N PHE A 72 -28.94 -3.83 -8.63
CA PHE A 72 -29.03 -2.99 -9.81
C PHE A 72 -29.30 -3.86 -11.05
N PRO A 73 -30.54 -4.36 -11.19
CA PRO A 73 -30.91 -5.25 -12.29
C PRO A 73 -30.84 -4.57 -13.67
N GLU A 74 -30.71 -3.24 -13.70
CA GLU A 74 -30.49 -2.48 -14.93
C GLU A 74 -29.06 -2.57 -15.49
N LEU A 75 -28.10 -3.07 -14.71
CA LEU A 75 -26.72 -3.23 -15.16
C LEU A 75 -26.59 -4.45 -16.07
N SER A 76 -25.77 -4.31 -17.12
CA SER A 76 -25.31 -5.46 -17.89
C SER A 76 -24.18 -6.19 -17.17
N GLN A 77 -23.87 -7.41 -17.62
CA GLN A 77 -22.72 -8.17 -17.09
C GLN A 77 -21.39 -7.43 -17.34
N ASP A 78 -21.28 -6.72 -18.46
CA ASP A 78 -20.09 -5.94 -18.81
C ASP A 78 -19.92 -4.76 -17.84
N ASP A 79 -21.00 -4.04 -17.53
CA ASP A 79 -20.98 -2.94 -16.54
C ASP A 79 -20.50 -3.44 -15.17
N VAL A 80 -21.03 -4.59 -14.74
CA VAL A 80 -20.67 -5.23 -13.47
C VAL A 80 -19.19 -5.61 -13.45
N SER A 81 -18.68 -6.16 -14.55
CA SER A 81 -17.26 -6.52 -14.69
C SER A 81 -16.35 -5.29 -14.63
N GLU A 82 -16.72 -4.20 -15.30
CA GLU A 82 -15.97 -2.94 -15.27
C GLU A 82 -15.95 -2.32 -13.86
N ILE A 83 -17.10 -2.31 -13.18
CA ILE A 83 -17.20 -1.85 -11.78
C ILE A 83 -16.31 -2.70 -10.87
N ARG A 84 -16.36 -4.02 -11.02
CA ARG A 84 -15.53 -4.95 -10.23
C ARG A 84 -14.03 -4.71 -10.47
N GLN A 85 -13.61 -4.53 -11.72
CA GLN A 85 -12.21 -4.24 -12.05
C GLN A 85 -11.75 -2.89 -11.49
N THR A 86 -12.60 -1.86 -11.60
CA THR A 86 -12.32 -0.53 -11.04
C THR A 86 -12.09 -0.61 -9.53
N ILE A 87 -13.00 -1.28 -8.81
CA ILE A 87 -12.89 -1.47 -7.36
C ILE A 87 -11.64 -2.29 -7.01
N ALA A 88 -11.37 -3.37 -7.73
CA ALA A 88 -10.18 -4.19 -7.53
C ALA A 88 -8.89 -3.37 -7.71
N GLY A 89 -8.84 -2.53 -8.74
CA GLY A 89 -7.74 -1.60 -8.99
C GLY A 89 -7.51 -0.66 -7.82
N GLU A 90 -8.56 0.03 -7.36
CA GLU A 90 -8.48 0.95 -6.21
C GLU A 90 -8.02 0.23 -4.92
N ILE A 91 -8.57 -0.94 -4.63
CA ILE A 91 -8.21 -1.71 -3.41
C ILE A 91 -6.77 -2.22 -3.48
N ASN A 92 -6.31 -2.65 -4.66
CA ASN A 92 -4.97 -3.21 -4.83
C ASN A 92 -3.88 -2.14 -4.92
N GLN A 93 -4.20 -0.90 -5.30
CA GLN A 93 -3.24 0.21 -5.27
C GLN A 93 -2.62 0.40 -3.88
N GLY A 94 -3.40 0.23 -2.80
CA GLY A 94 -2.88 0.30 -1.44
C GLY A 94 -2.01 -0.90 -1.03
N LYS A 95 -2.21 -2.07 -1.65
CA LYS A 95 -1.47 -3.30 -1.31
C LYS A 95 -0.06 -3.31 -1.89
N ALA A 96 0.13 -2.78 -3.09
CA ALA A 96 1.46 -2.68 -3.71
C ALA A 96 2.42 -1.85 -2.83
N ALA A 97 1.96 -0.69 -2.35
CA ALA A 97 2.75 0.19 -1.48
C ALA A 97 3.11 -0.49 -0.13
N VAL A 98 2.23 -1.33 0.42
CA VAL A 98 2.50 -2.06 1.66
C VAL A 98 3.54 -3.17 1.47
N VAL A 99 3.48 -3.90 0.35
CA VAL A 99 4.45 -4.96 0.02
C VAL A 99 5.85 -4.37 -0.19
N ASP A 100 5.95 -3.27 -0.93
CA ASP A 100 7.23 -2.58 -1.16
C ASP A 100 7.85 -2.08 0.14
N ASN A 101 7.04 -1.47 1.02
CA ASN A 101 7.48 -1.04 2.35
C ASN A 101 7.96 -2.22 3.22
N SER A 102 7.31 -3.38 3.14
CA SER A 102 7.73 -4.55 3.92
C SER A 102 9.12 -5.08 3.52
N THR A 103 9.45 -4.99 2.23
CA THR A 103 10.75 -5.39 1.69
C THR A 103 11.84 -4.40 2.12
N LEU A 104 11.54 -3.10 2.02
CA LEU A 104 12.43 -2.03 2.49
C LEU A 104 12.71 -2.11 3.99
N ILE A 105 11.69 -2.43 4.80
CA ILE A 105 11.84 -2.59 6.26
C ILE A 105 12.78 -3.75 6.58
N LYS A 106 12.65 -4.90 5.89
CA LYS A 106 13.58 -6.03 6.08
C LYS A 106 15.01 -5.65 5.72
N GLN A 107 15.21 -4.99 4.58
CA GLN A 107 16.54 -4.52 4.18
C GLN A 107 17.16 -3.61 5.23
N LEU A 108 16.39 -2.65 5.77
CA LEU A 108 16.86 -1.76 6.83
C LEU A 108 17.18 -2.49 8.15
N GLN A 109 16.45 -3.57 8.47
CA GLN A 109 16.73 -4.40 9.64
C GLN A 109 18.03 -5.19 9.47
N ASP A 110 18.24 -5.75 8.28
CA ASP A 110 19.44 -6.51 7.95
C ASP A 110 20.67 -5.58 7.94
N ASP A 111 20.58 -4.42 7.29
CA ASP A 111 21.64 -3.41 7.25
C ASP A 111 22.02 -2.91 8.66
N ASN A 112 21.02 -2.63 9.51
CA ASN A 112 21.27 -2.21 10.90
C ASN A 112 21.92 -3.31 11.74
N THR A 113 21.53 -4.57 11.50
CA THR A 113 22.17 -5.72 12.16
C THR A 113 23.63 -5.85 11.76
N ASN A 114 23.94 -5.71 10.47
CA ASN A 114 25.32 -5.73 9.96
C ASN A 114 26.15 -4.57 10.51
N LEU A 115 25.63 -3.33 10.47
CA LEU A 115 26.31 -2.15 11.01
C LEU A 115 26.63 -2.28 12.50
N LYS A 116 25.73 -2.88 13.30
CA LYS A 116 25.99 -3.15 14.72
C LYS A 116 27.12 -4.16 14.90
N ALA A 117 27.19 -5.19 14.06
CA ALA A 117 28.27 -6.17 14.09
C ALA A 117 29.62 -5.55 13.71
N GLU A 118 29.65 -4.74 12.65
CA GLU A 118 30.85 -4.01 12.22
C GLU A 118 31.34 -3.02 13.29
N LEU A 119 30.42 -2.28 13.92
CA LEU A 119 30.75 -1.35 15.00
C LEU A 119 31.37 -2.08 16.21
N ALA A 120 30.82 -3.24 16.58
CA ALA A 120 31.37 -4.06 17.65
C ALA A 120 32.79 -4.56 17.31
N ALA A 121 33.01 -5.05 16.08
CA ALA A 121 34.31 -5.51 15.62
C ALA A 121 35.35 -4.39 15.58
N LEU A 122 34.96 -3.20 15.11
CA LEU A 122 35.85 -2.04 15.07
C LEU A 122 36.21 -1.56 16.48
N THR A 123 35.26 -1.57 17.40
CA THR A 123 35.49 -1.24 18.82
C THR A 123 36.50 -2.20 19.45
N GLU A 124 36.39 -3.50 19.16
CA GLU A 124 37.35 -4.50 19.62
C GLU A 124 38.77 -4.25 19.07
N GLN A 125 38.88 -3.98 17.77
CA GLN A 125 40.16 -3.65 17.13
C GLN A 125 40.77 -2.38 17.71
N PHE A 126 39.96 -1.35 17.95
CA PHE A 126 40.41 -0.10 18.55
C PHE A 126 40.96 -0.31 19.97
N ASN A 127 40.29 -1.10 20.79
CA ASN A 127 40.76 -1.45 22.14
C ASN A 127 42.10 -2.19 22.10
N LYS A 128 42.26 -3.16 21.19
CA LYS A 128 43.54 -3.87 20.98
C LYS A 128 44.68 -2.91 20.62
N VAL A 129 44.42 -1.94 19.74
CA VAL A 129 45.42 -0.92 19.38
C VAL A 129 45.78 -0.04 20.57
N GLN A 130 44.79 0.39 21.37
CA GLN A 130 45.07 1.16 22.59
C GLN A 130 45.94 0.40 23.58
N GLU A 131 45.67 -0.88 23.82
CA GLU A 131 46.48 -1.72 24.73
C GLU A 131 47.95 -1.81 24.29
N LEU A 132 48.20 -1.88 22.97
CA LEU A 132 49.55 -1.92 22.41
C LEU A 132 50.32 -0.60 22.58
N LEU A 133 49.63 0.53 22.64
CA LEU A 133 50.23 1.86 22.81
C LEU A 133 50.58 2.19 24.28
N VAL A 134 50.09 1.42 25.25
CA VAL A 134 50.24 1.69 26.70
C VAL A 134 51.36 0.87 27.37
N LYS A 135 52.17 0.09 26.63
CA LYS A 135 53.30 -0.63 27.24
C LYS A 135 54.35 0.34 27.82
N PRO A 136 54.69 0.26 29.13
CA PRO A 136 55.82 1.01 29.68
C PRO A 136 57.14 0.43 29.16
N THR A 137 58.02 1.33 28.74
CA THR A 137 59.43 1.04 28.45
C THR A 137 60.18 0.80 29.76
N ASP A 138 60.10 -0.41 30.33
CA ASP A 138 61.00 -0.81 31.41
C ASP A 138 62.30 -1.36 30.84
N VAL A 139 63.28 -0.48 30.62
CA VAL A 139 64.69 -0.88 30.50
C VAL A 139 65.30 -0.81 31.90
N SER A 140 65.61 -2.00 32.41
CA SER A 140 66.23 -2.24 33.71
C SER A 140 67.59 -1.56 33.85
N THR A 141 67.73 -0.63 34.80
CA THR A 141 69.03 -0.32 35.43
C THR A 141 69.15 -1.11 36.72
N GLN A 142 69.88 -2.23 36.64
CA GLN A 142 70.36 -2.96 37.80
C GLN A 142 71.33 -2.08 38.60
N GLN A 143 70.96 -1.79 39.85
CA GLN A 143 71.89 -1.33 40.89
C GLN A 143 72.85 -2.48 41.21
N VAL A 144 74.12 -2.30 40.86
CA VAL A 144 75.23 -3.10 41.38
C VAL A 144 75.78 -2.37 42.61
N THR A 145 75.57 -2.94 43.79
CA THR A 145 76.29 -2.58 45.03
C THR A 145 77.34 -3.65 45.32
N ALA A 146 78.58 -3.22 45.47
CA ALA A 146 79.66 -3.95 46.13
C ALA A 146 80.17 -3.08 47.30
#